data_AF-A0A3D9FPE5-F1
#
_entry.id   AF-A0A3D9FPE5-F1
#
_cell.length_a   1.000
_cell.length_b   1.000
_cell.length_c   1.000
_cell.angle_alpha   90.00
_cell.angle_beta   90.00
_cell.angle_gamma   90.00
#
_symmetry.space_group_name_H-M   'P 1'
#
loop_
_entity.id
_entity.type
_entity.pdbx_description
1 polymer ?
#
loop_
_entity_poly.entity_id
_entity_poly.type
_entity_poly.pdbx_seq_one_letter_code
_entity_poly.pdbx_strand_id
1 'polypeptide(L)'
;MTEKIKTLQIIHLAICAGTIVAYYILGDLSIEKLRIPVIDSSSIVYVLIPFLAFALSSFLFKSQLKQIDPKLKLEDKFPIYQTASIMRWAVLEGAAFLILILKPDYILFGILILIYLIFLRPTAERIDNDLSE
;
A
#
# COMPACT_ATOMS: atom_id res chain seq x y z
N MET A 1 -21.29 4.87 11.20
CA MET A 1 -20.29 4.87 10.10
C MET A 1 -19.00 5.63 10.42
N THR A 2 -19.06 6.85 10.94
CA THR A 2 -17.88 7.68 11.26
C THR A 2 -16.81 6.97 12.09
N GLU A 3 -17.20 6.29 13.18
CA GLU A 3 -16.24 5.56 14.04
C GLU A 3 -15.54 4.41 13.30
N LYS A 4 -16.27 3.66 12.46
CA LYS A 4 -15.69 2.59 11.63
C LYS A 4 -14.64 3.13 10.66
N ILE A 5 -14.91 4.29 10.03
CA ILE A 5 -13.97 4.97 9.13
C ILE A 5 -12.73 5.45 9.90
N LYS A 6 -12.91 6.03 11.10
CA LYS A 6 -11.79 6.42 11.96
C LYS A 6 -10.92 5.22 12.32
N THR A 7 -11.51 4.08 12.68
CA THR A 7 -10.75 2.84 12.93
C THR A 7 -9.92 2.45 11.72
N LEU A 8 -10.50 2.47 10.52
CA LEU A 8 -9.80 2.14 9.29
C LEU A 8 -8.65 3.12 8.98
N GLN A 9 -8.84 4.42 9.27
CA GLN A 9 -7.80 5.44 9.16
C GLN A 9 -6.64 5.21 10.14
N ILE A 10 -6.93 4.79 11.38
CA ILE A 10 -5.90 4.46 12.37
C ILE A 10 -5.09 3.25 11.90
N ILE A 11 -5.74 2.22 11.34
CA ILE A 11 -5.04 1.05 10.77
C ILE A 11 -4.12 1.48 9.62
N HIS A 12 -4.63 2.28 8.67
CA HIS A 12 -3.82 2.82 7.56
C HIS A 12 -2.63 3.63 8.06
N LEU A 13 -2.86 4.50 9.06
CA LEU A 13 -1.81 5.31 9.67
C LEU A 13 -0.76 4.44 10.36
N ALA A 14 -1.16 3.38 11.06
CA ALA A 14 -0.24 2.45 11.71
C ALA A 14 0.66 1.71 10.70
N ILE A 15 0.10 1.26 9.58
CA ILE A 15 0.87 0.63 8.49
C ILE A 15 1.86 1.64 7.88
N CYS A 16 1.39 2.85 7.55
CA CYS A 16 2.26 3.91 7.02
C CYS A 16 3.39 4.26 8.00
N ALA A 17 3.06 4.49 9.27
CA ALA A 17 4.02 4.84 10.30
C ALA A 17 5.02 3.71 10.56
N GLY A 18 4.56 2.46 10.65
CA GLY A 18 5.43 1.29 10.79
C GLY A 18 6.41 1.16 9.63
N THR A 19 5.92 1.33 8.40
CA THR A 19 6.77 1.33 7.20
C THR A 19 7.78 2.48 7.23
N ILE A 20 7.37 3.70 7.55
CA ILE A 20 8.26 4.87 7.68
C ILE A 20 9.37 4.62 8.72
N VAL A 21 8.99 4.12 9.90
CA VAL A 21 9.95 3.82 10.98
C VAL A 21 10.96 2.76 10.54
N ALA A 22 10.51 1.70 9.87
CA ALA A 22 11.40 0.68 9.35
C ALA A 22 12.39 1.25 8.31
N TYR A 23 11.93 2.10 7.39
CA TYR A 23 12.80 2.78 6.42
C TYR A 23 13.80 3.72 7.09
N TYR A 24 13.38 4.41 8.15
CA TYR A 24 14.26 5.29 8.91
C TYR A 24 15.35 4.51 9.65
N ILE A 25 15.01 3.40 10.30
CA ILE A 25 15.93 2.60 11.11
C ILE A 25 16.85 1.72 10.23
N LEU A 26 16.28 1.01 9.25
CA LEU A 26 17.00 0.01 8.45
C LEU A 26 17.56 0.57 7.15
N GLY A 27 16.98 1.67 6.64
CA GLY A 27 17.32 2.18 5.31
C GLY A 27 18.67 2.89 5.25
N ASP A 28 19.20 3.35 6.38
CA ASP A 28 20.46 4.12 6.47
C ASP A 28 20.51 5.19 5.38
N LEU A 29 19.53 6.11 5.47
CA LEU A 29 19.20 7.08 4.44
C LEU A 29 20.33 8.10 4.27
N SER A 30 21.02 8.03 3.14
CA SER A 30 22.03 9.00 2.71
C SER A 30 21.71 9.55 1.32
N ILE A 31 22.25 10.73 0.98
CA ILE A 31 22.05 11.35 -0.35
C ILE A 31 22.54 10.42 -1.46
N GLU A 32 23.57 9.61 -1.20
CA GLU A 32 24.11 8.66 -2.17
C GLU A 32 23.12 7.52 -2.48
N LYS A 33 22.41 7.00 -1.46
CA LYS A 33 21.41 5.94 -1.65
C LYS A 33 20.10 6.41 -2.28
N LEU A 34 19.85 7.72 -2.30
CA LEU A 34 18.68 8.30 -2.98
C LEU A 34 18.91 8.52 -4.48
N ARG A 35 20.10 8.18 -5.00
CA ARG A 35 20.37 8.19 -6.45
C ARG A 35 19.74 6.97 -7.11
N ILE A 36 19.41 7.11 -8.39
CA ILE A 36 18.97 5.96 -9.20
C ILE A 36 20.18 5.03 -9.37
N PRO A 37 20.08 3.75 -8.93
CA PRO A 37 21.19 2.81 -9.05
C PRO A 37 21.41 2.44 -10.52
N VAL A 38 22.62 1.97 -10.84
CA VAL A 38 22.91 1.36 -12.14
C VAL A 38 22.14 0.04 -12.22
N ILE A 39 21.30 -0.10 -13.25
CA ILE A 39 20.45 -1.27 -13.46
C ILE A 39 21.18 -2.26 -14.36
N ASP A 40 21.30 -3.50 -13.90
CA ASP A 40 21.84 -4.63 -14.68
C ASP A 40 20.79 -5.74 -14.80
N SER A 41 21.12 -6.79 -15.54
CA SER A 41 20.18 -7.92 -15.76
C SER A 41 19.80 -8.66 -14.48
N SER A 42 20.63 -8.62 -13.43
CA SER A 42 20.35 -9.28 -12.15
C SER A 42 19.47 -8.44 -11.22
N SER A 43 19.43 -7.12 -11.44
CA SER A 43 18.70 -6.19 -10.57
C SER A 43 17.36 -5.69 -11.13
N ILE A 44 17.08 -5.97 -12.41
CA ILE A 44 15.85 -5.51 -13.08
C ILE A 44 14.56 -5.94 -12.36
N VAL A 45 14.58 -7.09 -11.67
CA VAL A 45 13.44 -7.58 -10.89
C VAL A 45 13.02 -6.59 -9.79
N TYR A 46 13.97 -5.92 -9.14
CA TYR A 46 13.70 -4.98 -8.05
C TYR A 46 13.08 -3.67 -8.54
N VAL A 47 13.43 -3.26 -9.77
CA VAL A 47 12.83 -2.10 -10.46
C VAL A 47 11.37 -2.36 -10.81
N LEU A 48 11.00 -3.62 -11.06
CA LEU A 48 9.62 -4.01 -11.39
C LEU A 48 8.71 -4.15 -10.17
N ILE A 49 9.27 -4.29 -8.96
CA ILE A 49 8.49 -4.51 -7.72
C ILE A 49 7.39 -3.45 -7.52
N PRO A 50 7.62 -2.13 -7.66
CA PRO A 50 6.56 -1.13 -7.48
C PRO A 50 5.38 -1.32 -8.44
N PHE A 51 5.66 -1.68 -9.70
CA PHE A 51 4.63 -1.90 -10.71
C PHE A 51 3.81 -3.16 -10.40
N LEU A 52 4.49 -4.25 -10.02
CA LEU A 52 3.85 -5.50 -9.63
C LEU A 52 3.02 -5.32 -8.35
N ALA A 53 3.55 -4.61 -7.35
CA ALA A 53 2.84 -4.32 -6.10
C ALA A 53 1.62 -3.43 -6.34
N PHE A 54 1.73 -2.40 -7.18
CA PHE A 54 0.59 -1.58 -7.60
C PHE A 54 -0.49 -2.42 -8.29
N ALA A 55 -0.11 -3.25 -9.26
CA ALA A 55 -1.04 -4.07 -10.03
C ALA A 55 -1.72 -5.11 -9.14
N LEU A 56 -0.95 -5.86 -8.34
CA LEU A 56 -1.46 -6.89 -7.45
C LEU A 56 -2.34 -6.31 -6.35
N SER A 57 -1.91 -5.22 -5.70
CA SER A 57 -2.71 -4.57 -4.65
C SER A 57 -4.05 -4.05 -5.19
N SER A 58 -4.05 -3.46 -6.39
CA SER A 58 -5.26 -2.99 -7.06
C SER A 58 -6.17 -4.13 -7.51
N PHE A 59 -5.60 -5.21 -8.04
CA PHE A 59 -6.34 -6.39 -8.45
C PHE A 59 -7.05 -7.05 -7.26
N LEU A 60 -6.32 -7.30 -6.17
CA LEU A 60 -6.88 -7.92 -4.97
C LEU A 60 -7.95 -7.05 -4.33
N PHE A 61 -7.73 -5.74 -4.24
CA PHE A 61 -8.72 -4.79 -3.74
C PHE A 61 -10.03 -4.88 -4.55
N LYS A 62 -9.95 -4.74 -5.88
CA LYS A 62 -11.12 -4.83 -6.76
C LYS A 62 -11.77 -6.20 -6.72
N SER A 63 -10.99 -7.28 -6.62
CA SER A 63 -11.52 -8.64 -6.51
C SER A 63 -12.31 -8.87 -5.23
N GLN A 64 -11.94 -8.22 -4.12
CA GLN A 64 -12.70 -8.26 -2.88
C GLN A 64 -13.99 -7.43 -2.98
N LEU A 65 -13.93 -6.23 -3.55
CA LEU A 65 -15.12 -5.39 -3.72
C LEU A 65 -16.17 -6.02 -4.64
N LYS A 66 -15.74 -6.75 -5.68
CA LYS A 66 -16.64 -7.48 -6.58
C LYS A 66 -17.46 -8.58 -5.90
N GLN A 67 -17.07 -9.03 -4.70
CA GLN A 67 -17.81 -10.03 -3.94
C GLN A 67 -18.94 -9.42 -3.10
N ILE A 68 -19.04 -8.09 -3.04
CA ILE A 68 -20.08 -7.39 -2.29
C ILE A 68 -21.43 -7.56 -3.01
N ASP A 69 -22.45 -8.03 -2.31
CA ASP A 69 -23.82 -8.01 -2.84
C ASP A 69 -24.28 -6.54 -2.98
N PRO A 70 -24.63 -6.09 -4.20
CA PRO A 70 -25.03 -4.70 -4.44
C PRO A 70 -26.27 -4.29 -3.65
N LYS A 71 -27.11 -5.24 -3.22
CA LYS A 71 -28.35 -5.01 -2.45
C LYS A 71 -28.10 -4.70 -0.97
N LEU A 72 -26.89 -4.94 -0.46
CA LEU A 72 -26.55 -4.66 0.92
C LEU A 72 -26.59 -3.16 1.22
N LYS A 73 -26.92 -2.83 2.47
CA LYS A 73 -26.76 -1.46 2.97
C LYS A 73 -25.26 -1.14 3.08
N LEU A 74 -24.92 0.13 2.94
CA LEU A 74 -23.54 0.62 2.99
C LEU A 74 -22.79 0.16 4.26
N GLU A 75 -23.50 0.11 5.39
CA GLU A 75 -22.97 -0.37 6.69
C GLU A 75 -22.52 -1.84 6.67
N ASP A 76 -23.18 -2.66 5.86
CA ASP A 76 -22.92 -4.10 5.69
C ASP A 76 -21.86 -4.37 4.61
N LYS A 77 -21.66 -3.42 3.68
CA LYS A 77 -20.56 -3.43 2.70
C LYS A 77 -19.20 -3.10 3.34
N PHE A 78 -19.23 -2.30 4.41
CA PHE A 78 -18.02 -1.75 5.03
C PHE A 78 -17.01 -2.81 5.53
N PRO A 79 -17.40 -3.92 6.19
CA PRO A 79 -16.44 -4.93 6.63
C PRO A 79 -15.62 -5.52 5.47
N ILE A 80 -16.26 -5.77 4.32
CA ILE A 80 -15.59 -6.29 3.12
C ILE A 80 -14.60 -5.24 2.57
N TYR A 81 -15.04 -3.99 2.51
CA TYR A 81 -14.17 -2.87 2.12
C TYR A 81 -12.95 -2.71 3.04
N GLN A 82 -13.14 -2.83 4.35
CA GLN A 82 -12.07 -2.77 5.34
C GLN A 82 -11.05 -3.88 5.11
N THR A 83 -11.50 -5.13 4.91
CA THR A 83 -10.61 -6.25 4.59
C THR A 83 -9.87 -6.03 3.26
N ALA A 84 -10.58 -5.58 2.22
CA ALA A 84 -9.99 -5.27 0.92
C ALA A 84 -8.89 -4.21 1.04
N SER A 85 -9.14 -3.15 1.82
CA SER A 85 -8.21 -2.05 2.06
C SER A 85 -6.96 -2.52 2.79
N ILE A 86 -7.12 -3.29 3.86
CA ILE A 86 -5.99 -3.85 4.63
C ILE A 86 -5.15 -4.77 3.74
N MET A 87 -5.78 -5.62 2.94
CA MET A 87 -5.07 -6.51 1.99
C MET A 87 -4.26 -5.70 0.97
N ARG A 88 -4.86 -4.64 0.41
CA ARG A 88 -4.18 -3.74 -0.53
C ARG A 88 -2.94 -3.12 0.09
N TRP A 89 -3.06 -2.61 1.32
CA TRP A 89 -1.95 -1.96 2.03
C TRP A 89 -0.86 -2.96 2.44
N ALA A 90 -1.22 -4.16 2.89
CA ALA A 90 -0.26 -5.19 3.26
C ALA A 90 0.62 -5.63 2.07
N VAL A 91 0.06 -5.71 0.85
CA VAL A 91 0.86 -5.99 -0.36
C VAL A 91 1.89 -4.89 -0.63
N LEU A 92 1.48 -3.64 -0.48
CA LEU A 92 2.37 -2.49 -0.70
C LEU A 92 3.44 -2.38 0.39
N GLU A 93 3.08 -2.53 1.66
CA GLU A 93 4.02 -2.57 2.78
C GLU A 93 5.02 -3.73 2.60
N GLY A 94 4.53 -4.94 2.29
CA GLY A 94 5.39 -6.10 2.05
C GLY A 94 6.35 -5.88 0.89
N ALA A 95 5.90 -5.26 -0.21
CA ALA A 95 6.76 -4.92 -1.34
C ALA A 95 7.83 -3.88 -0.97
N ALA A 96 7.49 -2.88 -0.15
CA ALA A 96 8.45 -1.91 0.37
C ALA A 96 9.49 -2.62 1.26
N PHE A 97 9.07 -3.48 2.19
CA PHE A 97 10.00 -4.25 3.04
C PHE A 97 10.88 -5.21 2.24
N LEU A 98 10.37 -5.85 1.19
CA LEU A 98 11.18 -6.69 0.31
C LEU A 98 12.34 -5.90 -0.30
N ILE A 99 12.09 -4.69 -0.79
CA ILE A 99 13.15 -3.82 -1.32
C ILE A 99 14.12 -3.43 -0.21
N LEU A 100 13.59 -2.95 0.92
CA LEU A 100 14.39 -2.48 2.05
C LEU A 100 15.37 -3.53 2.58
N ILE A 101 14.93 -4.79 2.67
CA ILE A 101 15.71 -5.89 3.26
C ILE A 101 16.62 -6.56 2.22
N LEU A 102 16.11 -6.83 1.01
CA LEU A 102 16.85 -7.63 0.02
C LEU A 102 17.79 -6.79 -0.86
N LYS A 103 17.40 -5.55 -1.18
CA LYS A 103 18.18 -4.64 -2.03
C LYS A 103 18.06 -3.19 -1.58
N PRO A 104 18.73 -2.80 -0.47
CA PRO A 104 18.69 -1.44 0.05
C PRO A 104 19.23 -0.39 -0.93
N ASP A 105 20.07 -0.74 -1.91
CA ASP A 105 20.49 0.20 -2.96
C ASP A 105 19.32 0.67 -3.86
N TYR A 106 18.19 -0.04 -3.81
CA TYR A 106 16.97 0.25 -4.57
C TYR A 106 15.91 0.94 -3.70
N ILE A 107 16.30 1.47 -2.53
CA ILE A 107 15.40 2.07 -1.54
C ILE A 107 14.46 3.14 -2.10
N LEU A 108 14.89 3.87 -3.14
CA LEU A 108 14.06 4.86 -3.82
C LEU A 108 12.76 4.25 -4.36
N PHE A 109 12.81 3.05 -4.92
CA PHE A 109 11.61 2.34 -5.42
C PHE A 109 10.67 1.95 -4.28
N GLY A 110 11.24 1.59 -3.13
CA GLY A 110 10.47 1.36 -1.92
C GLY A 110 9.80 2.63 -1.36
N ILE A 111 10.50 3.76 -1.40
CA ILE A 111 9.95 5.08 -1.05
C ILE A 111 8.78 5.45 -1.98
N LEU A 112 8.88 5.16 -3.28
CA LEU A 112 7.76 5.38 -4.21
C LEU A 112 6.52 4.57 -3.83
N ILE A 113 6.69 3.31 -3.41
CA ILE A 113 5.59 2.48 -2.90
C ILE A 113 5.00 3.09 -1.63
N LEU A 114 5.85 3.56 -0.70
CA LEU A 114 5.41 4.20 0.54
C LEU A 114 4.62 5.50 0.27
N ILE A 115 5.07 6.34 -0.67
CA ILE A 115 4.33 7.53 -1.10
C ILE A 115 2.96 7.14 -1.65
N TYR A 116 2.90 6.12 -2.51
CA TYR A 116 1.64 5.61 -3.03
C TYR A 116 0.73 5.07 -1.92
N LEU A 117 1.27 4.34 -0.96
CA LEU A 117 0.55 3.83 0.21
C LEU A 117 -0.09 4.98 1.01
N ILE A 118 0.60 6.10 1.22
CA ILE A 118 0.07 7.29 1.90
C ILE A 118 -1.11 7.89 1.11
N PHE A 119 -1.05 7.94 -0.22
CA PHE A 119 -2.14 8.43 -1.06
C PHE A 119 -3.40 7.56 -1.02
N LEU A 120 -3.29 6.31 -0.56
CA LEU A 120 -4.43 5.41 -0.37
C LEU A 120 -5.15 5.59 0.96
N ARG A 121 -4.95 6.73 1.62
CA ARG A 121 -5.67 7.08 2.85
C ARG A 121 -7.18 6.91 2.65
N PRO A 122 -7.86 6.16 3.54
CA PRO A 122 -9.30 5.98 3.47
C PRO A 122 -10.01 7.24 3.94
N THR A 123 -10.64 7.97 3.03
CA THR A 123 -11.54 9.09 3.33
C THR A 123 -12.99 8.67 3.12
N ALA A 124 -13.95 9.36 3.75
CA ALA A 124 -15.37 9.06 3.54
C ALA A 124 -15.74 9.12 2.04
N GLU A 125 -15.29 10.18 1.35
CA GLU A 125 -15.48 10.36 -0.09
C GLU A 125 -14.89 9.20 -0.92
N ARG A 126 -13.66 8.75 -0.62
CA ARG A 126 -13.04 7.63 -1.32
C ARG A 126 -13.84 6.33 -1.12
N ILE A 127 -14.29 6.09 0.11
CA ILE A 127 -15.08 4.89 0.45
C ILE A 127 -16.41 4.90 -0.30
N ASP A 128 -17.10 6.05 -0.32
CA ASP A 128 -18.36 6.19 -1.02
C ASP A 128 -18.18 5.98 -2.53
N ASN A 129 -17.14 6.56 -3.13
CA ASN A 129 -16.81 6.36 -4.54
C ASN A 129 -16.54 4.88 -4.84
N ASP A 130 -15.63 4.24 -4.08
CA ASP A 130 -15.23 2.85 -4.28
C ASP A 130 -16.39 1.85 -4.05
N LEU A 131 -17.39 2.19 -3.22
CA LEU A 131 -18.58 1.35 -2.97
C LEU A 131 -19.77 1.67 -3.88
N SER A 132 -19.69 2.74 -4.66
CA SER A 132 -20.68 3.14 -5.65
C SER A 132 -20.40 2.63 -7.07
N GLU A 133 -19.13 2.27 -7.35
CA GLU A 133 -18.70 1.53 -8.55
C GLU A 133 -19.18 0.07 -8.54
#